data_AF-A0A7Y2XTG2-F1
#
_entry.id   AF-A0A7Y2XTG2-F1
#
_cell.length_a   1.000
_cell.length_b   1.000
_cell.length_c   1.000
_cell.angle_alpha   90.00
_cell.angle_beta   90.00
_cell.angle_gamma   90.00
#
_symmetry.space_group_name_H-M   'P 1'
#
loop_
_entity.id
_entity.type
_entity.pdbx_description
1 polymer ?
#
loop_
_entity_poly.entity_id
_entity_poly.type
_entity_poly.pdbx_seq_one_letter_code
_entity_poly.pdbx_strand_id
1 'polypeptide(L)'
;MFHQSGGCCDGSAPMCFAKGDFLVGSRDLCLGEIEGCKFYMAADQFEYYKNSHIVVDVTEGRGSSFSLEIPLGLRFMAVSRIFTDDELPNVRPVEQ
;
A
#
# COMPACT_ATOMS: atom_id res chain seq x y z
N MET A 1 -7.33 1.33 7.07
CA MET A 1 -7.04 0.63 5.81
C MET A 1 -5.92 1.36 5.09
N PHE A 2 -5.12 0.66 4.31
CA PHE A 2 -4.08 1.25 3.49
C PHE A 2 -4.47 1.24 2.02
N HIS A 3 -4.17 2.30 1.30
CA HIS A 3 -4.24 2.33 -0.17
C HIS A 3 -2.92 2.83 -0.73
N GLN A 4 -2.33 2.07 -1.64
CA GLN A 4 -1.11 2.44 -2.34
C GLN A 4 -1.44 3.43 -3.46
N SER A 5 -1.08 4.71 -3.30
CA SER A 5 -1.26 5.68 -4.37
C SER A 5 -0.36 5.39 -5.58
N GLY A 6 -0.91 5.59 -6.78
CA GLY A 6 -0.17 5.57 -8.04
C GLY A 6 0.11 6.94 -8.64
N GLY A 7 -0.11 8.02 -7.88
CA GLY A 7 -0.10 9.39 -8.39
C GLY A 7 1.27 10.09 -8.35
N CYS A 8 1.44 11.06 -9.24
CA CYS A 8 2.65 11.88 -9.39
C CYS A 8 2.85 12.93 -8.28
N CYS A 9 1.80 13.32 -7.55
CA CYS A 9 1.82 14.46 -6.61
C CYS A 9 2.26 14.10 -5.18
N ASP A 10 1.84 12.96 -4.64
CA ASP A 10 2.16 12.51 -3.27
C ASP A 10 3.07 11.26 -3.24
N GLY A 11 3.60 10.90 -4.41
CA GLY A 11 4.47 9.75 -4.60
C GLY A 11 3.74 8.42 -4.43
N SER A 12 4.47 7.33 -4.62
CA SER A 12 4.06 5.96 -4.33
C SER A 12 4.02 5.69 -2.82
N ALA A 13 3.49 6.64 -2.02
CA ALA A 13 3.39 6.50 -0.59
C ALA A 13 2.07 5.77 -0.24
N PRO A 14 2.12 4.74 0.62
CA PRO A 14 0.90 4.12 1.12
C PRO A 14 0.18 5.11 2.04
N MET A 15 -1.12 5.34 1.80
CA MET A 15 -1.96 6.20 2.62
C MET A 15 -2.82 5.36 3.55
N CYS A 16 -2.90 5.75 4.82
CA CYS A 16 -3.74 5.13 5.82
C CYS A 16 -5.03 5.93 6.02
N PHE A 17 -6.18 5.28 5.82
CA PHE A 17 -7.51 5.85 5.98
C PHE A 17 -8.29 5.15 7.10
N ALA A 18 -9.22 5.86 7.72
CA ALA A 18 -10.16 5.23 8.63
C ALA A 18 -11.07 4.25 7.86
N LYS A 19 -11.61 3.27 8.56
CA LYS A 19 -12.45 2.24 7.94
C LYS A 19 -13.73 2.88 7.37
N GLY A 20 -13.89 2.82 6.05
CA GLY A 20 -15.05 3.35 5.34
C GLY A 20 -14.85 4.75 4.75
N ASP A 21 -13.75 5.44 5.06
CA ASP A 21 -13.50 6.81 4.58
C ASP A 21 -12.92 6.86 3.16
N PHE A 22 -12.37 5.74 2.68
CA PHE A 22 -11.87 5.60 1.32
C PHE A 22 -12.73 4.60 0.55
N LEU A 23 -13.21 5.01 -0.63
CA LEU A 23 -13.97 4.15 -1.52
C LEU A 23 -13.00 3.32 -2.36
N VAL A 24 -12.95 2.01 -2.06
CA VAL A 24 -12.23 1.02 -2.87
C VAL A 24 -13.00 0.80 -4.18
N GLY A 25 -12.36 1.04 -5.31
CA GLY A 25 -12.94 0.84 -6.63
C GLY A 25 -13.00 -0.63 -7.03
N SER A 26 -13.82 -0.96 -8.04
CA SER A 26 -13.97 -2.33 -8.55
C SER A 26 -12.70 -2.94 -9.16
N ARG A 27 -11.69 -2.10 -9.42
CA ARG A 27 -10.38 -2.51 -9.96
C ARG A 27 -9.28 -2.48 -8.91
N ASP A 28 -9.59 -2.12 -7.66
CA ASP A 28 -8.62 -2.23 -6.57
C ASP A 28 -8.54 -3.67 -6.08
N LEU A 29 -7.34 -4.12 -5.80
CA LEU A 29 -7.03 -5.46 -5.31
C LEU A 29 -6.54 -5.35 -3.87
N CYS A 30 -7.01 -6.25 -3.01
CA CYS A 30 -6.52 -6.41 -1.65
C CYS A 30 -5.29 -7.33 -1.67
N LEU A 31 -4.12 -6.76 -1.40
CA LEU A 31 -2.85 -7.51 -1.39
C LEU A 31 -2.65 -8.26 -0.08
N GLY A 32 -3.35 -7.85 0.98
CA GLY A 32 -3.26 -8.48 2.29
C GLY A 32 -3.69 -7.55 3.41
N GLU A 33 -3.15 -7.81 4.60
CA GLU A 33 -3.51 -7.11 5.83
C GLU A 33 -2.26 -6.79 6.64
N ILE A 34 -2.20 -5.59 7.20
CA ILE A 34 -1.15 -5.08 8.09
C ILE A 34 -1.82 -4.69 9.40
N GLU A 35 -1.55 -5.39 10.50
CA GLU A 35 -2.09 -5.06 11.84
C GLU A 35 -3.62 -4.82 11.86
N GLY A 36 -4.43 -5.71 11.25
CA GLY A 36 -5.89 -5.51 11.18
C GLY A 36 -6.36 -4.62 10.02
N CYS A 37 -5.45 -3.99 9.28
CA CYS A 37 -5.76 -3.04 8.22
C CYS A 37 -5.49 -3.63 6.84
N LYS A 38 -6.56 -3.81 6.04
CA LYS A 38 -6.44 -4.22 4.64
C LYS A 38 -5.60 -3.24 3.82
N PHE A 39 -4.74 -3.77 2.96
CA PHE A 39 -3.87 -3.02 2.06
C PHE A 39 -4.32 -3.21 0.61
N TYR A 40 -4.69 -2.10 -0.03
CA TYR A 40 -5.26 -2.07 -1.38
C TYR A 40 -4.31 -1.42 -2.38
N MET A 41 -4.37 -1.87 -3.63
CA MET A 41 -3.67 -1.28 -4.77
C MET A 41 -4.52 -1.41 -6.02
N ALA A 42 -4.51 -0.40 -6.88
CA ALA A 42 -5.18 -0.49 -8.18
C ALA A 42 -4.56 -1.62 -9.05
N ALA A 43 -5.38 -2.34 -9.81
CA ALA A 43 -4.94 -3.50 -10.61
C ALA A 43 -3.85 -3.15 -11.64
N ASP A 44 -3.88 -1.96 -12.23
CA ASP A 44 -2.85 -1.48 -13.16
C ASP A 44 -1.49 -1.29 -12.46
N GLN A 45 -1.50 -0.75 -11.25
CA GLN A 45 -0.31 -0.65 -10.40
C GLN A 45 0.16 -2.03 -9.93
N PHE A 46 -0.78 -2.93 -9.60
CA PHE A 46 -0.46 -4.29 -9.19
C PHE A 46 0.29 -5.06 -10.30
N GLU A 47 -0.07 -4.90 -11.57
CA GLU A 47 0.66 -5.55 -12.67
C GLU A 47 2.15 -5.19 -12.71
N TYR A 48 2.50 -3.97 -12.29
CA TYR A 48 3.89 -3.55 -12.13
C TYR A 48 4.55 -4.15 -10.88
N TYR A 49 3.82 -4.21 -9.77
CA TYR A 49 4.35 -4.65 -8.47
C TYR A 49 4.18 -6.15 -8.16
N LYS A 50 3.51 -6.95 -8.99
CA LYS A 50 3.15 -8.34 -8.70
C LYS A 50 4.33 -9.26 -8.35
N ASN A 51 5.52 -8.92 -8.81
CA ASN A 51 6.76 -9.66 -8.52
C ASN A 51 7.64 -8.95 -7.46
N SER A 52 7.06 -8.02 -6.70
CA SER A 52 7.76 -7.25 -5.68
C SER A 52 7.19 -7.53 -4.28
N HIS A 53 8.09 -7.75 -3.33
CA HIS A 53 7.79 -7.61 -1.91
C HIS A 53 7.70 -6.12 -1.58
N ILE A 54 6.53 -5.68 -1.14
CA ILE A 54 6.30 -4.31 -0.65
C ILE A 54 6.32 -4.32 0.88
N VAL A 55 7.23 -3.54 1.45
CA VAL A 55 7.28 -3.27 2.88
C VAL A 55 6.72 -1.88 3.13
N VAL A 56 5.71 -1.78 4.00
CA VAL A 56 5.21 -0.50 4.48
C VAL A 56 6.00 -0.12 5.72
N ASP A 57 6.78 0.95 5.60
CA ASP A 57 7.62 1.48 6.66
C ASP A 57 7.09 2.86 7.13
N VAL A 58 7.57 3.34 8.27
CA VAL A 58 7.19 4.62 8.86
C VAL A 58 8.42 5.44 9.21
N THR A 59 8.38 6.72 8.89
CA THR A 59 9.45 7.67 9.24
C THR A 59 8.87 9.01 9.66
N GLU A 60 9.67 9.83 10.32
CA GLU A 60 9.28 11.19 10.68
C GLU A 60 9.16 12.06 9.44
N GLY A 61 8.14 12.90 9.38
CA GLY A 61 7.95 13.85 8.30
C GLY A 61 6.50 14.16 8.00
N ARG A 62 6.28 14.87 6.91
CA ARG A 62 4.93 15.22 6.44
C ARG A 62 4.36 14.05 5.64
N GLY A 63 3.31 13.42 6.17
CA GLY A 63 2.51 12.41 5.46
C GLY A 63 1.79 12.96 4.23
N SER A 64 1.26 12.05 3.40
CA SER A 64 0.44 12.41 2.24
C SER A 64 -0.93 12.93 2.68
N SER A 65 -1.43 13.93 1.96
CA SER A 65 -2.49 14.88 2.30
C SER A 65 -3.68 14.38 3.15
N PHE A 66 -4.13 13.13 2.96
CA PHE A 66 -5.33 12.57 3.60
C PHE A 66 -5.04 11.41 4.58
N SER A 67 -3.77 11.12 4.83
CA SER A 67 -3.34 9.98 5.64
C SER A 67 -3.44 10.26 7.14
N LEU A 68 -3.87 9.27 7.92
CA LEU A 68 -4.18 9.42 9.35
C LEU A 68 -2.98 9.76 10.24
N GLU A 69 -1.75 9.49 9.80
CA GLU A 69 -0.53 9.73 10.57
C GLU A 69 -0.01 11.16 10.49
N ILE A 70 -0.57 12.00 9.60
CA ILE A 70 -0.19 13.42 9.45
C ILE A 70 -0.14 14.19 10.80
N PRO A 71 -1.19 14.16 11.65
CA PRO A 71 -1.16 14.88 12.93
C PRO A 71 -0.14 14.33 13.93
N LEU A 72 0.42 13.14 13.67
CA LEU A 72 1.47 12.53 14.49
C LEU A 72 2.88 12.96 14.07
N GLY A 73 3.02 13.76 12.99
CA GLY A 73 4.32 14.14 12.44
C GLY A 73 5.07 12.98 11.77
N LEU A 74 4.32 11.94 11.35
CA LEU A 74 4.85 10.76 10.69
C LEU A 74 4.42 10.72 9.21
N ARG A 75 5.06 9.85 8.45
CA ARG A 75 4.67 9.47 7.09
C ARG A 75 4.93 7.99 6.86
N PHE A 76 4.03 7.33 6.15
CA PHE A 76 4.32 5.99 5.63
C PHE A 76 5.12 6.03 4.33
N MET A 77 5.88 4.98 4.08
CA MET A 77 6.63 4.77 2.84
C MET A 77 6.50 3.31 2.39
N ALA A 78 6.43 3.10 1.08
CA ALA A 78 6.53 1.76 0.50
C ALA A 78 7.97 1.53 0.01
N VAL A 79 8.62 0.52 0.56
CA VAL A 79 9.93 0.03 0.09
C VAL A 79 9.69 -1.27 -0.65
N SER A 80 9.93 -1.27 -1.96
CA SER A 80 9.75 -2.45 -2.79
C SER A 80 11.09 -3.11 -3.13
N ARG A 81 11.12 -4.44 -3.09
CA ARG A 81 12.20 -5.23 -3.68
C ARG A 81 11.61 -6.37 -4.51
N ILE A 82 12.33 -6.85 -5.51
CA ILE A 82 11.90 -8.03 -6.26
C ILE A 82 11.94 -9.27 -5.34
N PHE A 83 10.97 -10.16 -5.50
CA PHE A 83 10.99 -11.46 -4.84
C PHE A 83 12.20 -12.29 -5.29
N THR A 84 12.75 -13.07 -4.38
CA THR A 84 13.71 -14.11 -4.77
C THR A 84 12.97 -15.33 -5.32
N ASP A 85 13.67 -16.17 -6.09
CA ASP A 85 13.09 -17.40 -6.64
C ASP A 85 12.54 -18.33 -5.55
N ASP A 86 13.13 -18.31 -4.35
CA ASP A 86 12.68 -19.09 -3.19
C ASP A 86 11.40 -18.52 -2.54
N GLU A 87 11.12 -17.23 -2.72
CA GLU A 87 9.95 -16.56 -2.16
C GLU A 87 8.72 -16.70 -3.05
N LEU A 88 8.90 -16.75 -4.37
CA LEU A 88 7.80 -16.84 -5.36
C LEU A 88 6.77 -17.95 -5.05
N PRO A 89 7.16 -19.18 -4.64
CA PRO A 89 6.20 -20.23 -4.30
C PRO A 89 5.32 -19.92 -3.08
N ASN A 90 5.75 -18.98 -2.21
CA ASN A 90 5.07 -18.62 -0.97
C ASN A 90 4.22 -17.34 -1.10
N VAL A 91 4.23 -16.69 -2.28
CA VAL A 91 3.44 -15.48 -2.52
C VAL A 91 1.96 -15.84 -2.55
N ARG A 92 1.17 -15.13 -1.74
CA ARG A 92 -0.28 -15.32 -1.67
C ARG A 92 -0.97 -14.65 -2.86
N PRO A 93 -2.06 -15.22 -3.37
CA PRO A 93 -2.89 -14.54 -4.36
C PRO A 93 -3.57 -13.31 -3.74
N VAL A 94 -3.81 -12.31 -4.57
CA VAL A 94 -4.58 -11.11 -4.20
C VAL A 94 -6.08 -11.38 -4.30
N GLU A 95 -6.86 -10.64 -3.51
CA GLU A 95 -8.33 -10.71 -3.51
C GLU A 95 -8.92 -9.47 -4.20
N GLN A 96 -10.08 -9.61 -4.85
CA GLN A 96 -10.83 -8.50 -5.46
C GLN A 96 -11.99 -8.06 -4.58
#